data_AF-A0A101V3T9-F1
#
_entry.id   AF-A0A101V3T9-F1
#
_cell.length_a   1.000
_cell.length_b   1.000
_cell.length_c   1.000
_cell.angle_alpha   90.00
_cell.angle_beta   90.00
_cell.angle_gamma   90.00
#
_symmetry.space_group_name_H-M   'P 1'
#
loop_
_entity.id
_entity.type
_entity.pdbx_description
1 polymer ?
#
loop_
_entity_poly.entity_id
_entity_poly.type
_entity_poly.pdbx_seq_one_letter_code
_entity_poly.pdbx_strand_id
1 'polypeptide(L)'
;MSSRRTTTIAGSLVTASISAAVILSGTAGADDQGPGSSKGGKVIDEAPAGVKLTTLLPEKISVDNSSQDTDITATVKNEGTADSGKIRLLVVGFDGLTVKNVQGCSPIEENGLPEGSNSGFTCPIDNLPAGESKSYAVDATYDLSKTGKICLPVQTDDGEETYWQQGPVPFGTTNPSPDAPATPLLLGTDNKPVAPGPDELPKTGFEREVVPLGAAGAALISAGVAGLWWSQRRPEPQEQER
;
A
#
# COMPACT_ATOMS: atom_id res chain seq x y z
N MET A 1 -20.46 -65.98 -47.43
CA MET A 1 -19.57 -65.45 -48.49
C MET A 1 -19.40 -63.96 -48.24
N SER A 2 -18.38 -63.57 -47.48
CA SER A 2 -17.11 -63.02 -47.97
C SER A 2 -17.28 -61.76 -48.82
N SER A 3 -16.99 -60.61 -48.24
CA SER A 3 -16.24 -59.55 -48.90
C SER A 3 -15.62 -58.65 -47.83
N ARG A 4 -14.32 -58.85 -47.62
CA ARG A 4 -13.46 -57.93 -46.86
C ARG A 4 -13.02 -56.83 -47.83
N ARG A 5 -13.24 -55.57 -47.47
CA ARG A 5 -12.44 -54.46 -48.01
C ARG A 5 -11.75 -53.75 -46.87
N THR A 6 -10.47 -54.06 -46.76
CA THR A 6 -9.45 -53.34 -46.01
C THR A 6 -9.20 -52.02 -46.73
N THR A 7 -9.21 -50.90 -46.01
CA THR A 7 -8.62 -49.64 -46.49
C THR A 7 -7.77 -49.08 -45.38
N THR A 8 -6.47 -49.20 -45.59
CA THR A 8 -5.40 -48.66 -44.76
C THR A 8 -5.30 -47.16 -45.07
N ILE A 9 -5.55 -46.29 -44.10
CA ILE A 9 -5.23 -44.86 -44.20
C ILE A 9 -3.96 -44.63 -43.38
N ALA A 10 -2.90 -44.29 -44.10
CA ALA A 10 -1.62 -43.87 -43.54
C ALA A 10 -1.60 -42.35 -43.32
N GLY A 11 -0.98 -41.94 -42.21
CA GLY A 11 -0.20 -40.71 -42.13
C GLY A 11 -0.93 -39.42 -41.76
N SER A 12 -0.77 -38.99 -40.50
CA SER A 12 0.03 -37.79 -40.16
C SER A 12 -0.11 -37.50 -38.66
N LEU A 13 0.93 -37.81 -37.90
CA LEU A 13 1.09 -37.36 -36.51
C LEU A 13 1.55 -35.90 -36.55
N VAL A 14 0.60 -34.97 -36.41
CA VAL A 14 0.93 -33.58 -36.02
C VAL A 14 0.77 -33.50 -34.51
N THR A 15 1.87 -33.75 -33.79
CA THR A 15 2.03 -33.37 -32.39
C THR A 15 2.18 -31.85 -32.31
N ALA A 16 1.08 -31.14 -32.08
CA ALA A 16 1.11 -29.74 -31.67
C ALA A 16 1.29 -29.69 -30.14
N SER A 17 2.53 -29.56 -29.69
CA SER A 17 2.88 -29.23 -28.32
C SER A 17 2.61 -27.74 -28.07
N ILE A 18 1.47 -27.42 -27.46
CA ILE A 18 1.22 -26.08 -26.91
C ILE A 18 1.77 -26.07 -25.49
N SER A 19 3.02 -25.63 -25.37
CA SER A 19 3.61 -25.25 -24.09
C SER A 19 2.99 -23.93 -23.66
N ALA A 20 1.85 -23.98 -22.97
CA ALA A 20 1.35 -22.84 -22.22
C ALA A 20 2.18 -22.70 -20.94
N ALA A 21 3.40 -22.19 -21.07
CA ALA A 21 4.08 -21.56 -19.95
C ALA A 21 3.36 -20.24 -19.70
N VAL A 22 2.31 -20.26 -18.86
CA VAL A 22 1.84 -19.04 -18.22
C VAL A 22 2.93 -18.66 -17.23
N ILE A 23 3.90 -17.91 -17.73
CA ILE A 23 4.84 -17.17 -16.92
C ILE A 23 3.97 -16.26 -16.06
N LEU A 24 3.98 -16.53 -14.76
CA LEU A 24 3.54 -15.61 -13.73
C LEU A 24 4.29 -14.29 -13.93
N SER A 25 3.68 -13.36 -14.66
CA SER A 25 4.03 -11.94 -14.57
C SER A 25 3.41 -11.41 -13.28
N GLY A 26 3.97 -11.81 -12.15
CA GLY A 26 3.84 -11.03 -10.94
C GLY A 26 4.53 -9.70 -11.19
N THR A 27 3.78 -8.68 -11.60
CA THR A 27 4.21 -7.31 -11.36
C THR A 27 4.33 -7.20 -9.85
N ALA A 28 5.58 -7.16 -9.40
CA ALA A 28 5.94 -6.93 -8.01
C ALA A 28 5.02 -5.86 -7.42
N GLY A 29 4.41 -6.19 -6.28
CA GLY A 29 3.54 -5.28 -5.57
C GLY A 29 4.29 -3.98 -5.33
N ALA A 30 3.78 -2.89 -5.89
CA ALA A 30 3.96 -1.61 -5.24
C ALA A 30 3.38 -1.77 -3.84
N ASP A 31 4.16 -1.49 -2.80
CA ASP A 31 3.62 -1.17 -1.49
C ASP A 31 2.47 -0.18 -1.73
N ASP A 32 1.24 -0.64 -1.51
CA ASP A 32 0.04 0.04 -1.97
C ASP A 32 -0.22 1.25 -1.06
N GLN A 33 0.45 2.37 -1.38
CA GLN A 33 0.31 3.66 -0.70
C GLN A 33 -1.04 4.34 -0.97
N GLY A 34 -2.00 3.63 -1.58
CA GLY A 34 -3.32 4.13 -1.93
C GLY A 34 -3.31 4.94 -3.23
N PRO A 35 -4.48 5.47 -3.65
CA PRO A 35 -4.60 6.26 -4.86
C PRO A 35 -3.73 7.52 -4.80
N GLY A 36 -3.20 7.94 -5.95
CA GLY A 36 -2.41 9.17 -6.08
C GLY A 36 -3.25 10.44 -6.04
N SER A 37 -2.70 11.52 -5.48
CA SER A 37 -3.33 12.82 -5.26
C SER A 37 -2.62 13.93 -6.04
N SER A 38 -3.39 14.78 -6.71
CA SER A 38 -2.90 15.98 -7.41
C SER A 38 -2.94 17.26 -6.54
N LYS A 39 -3.11 17.12 -5.22
CA LYS A 39 -3.27 18.23 -4.27
C LYS A 39 -2.07 19.18 -4.33
N GLY A 40 -2.31 20.48 -4.34
CA GLY A 40 -1.25 21.50 -4.42
C GLY A 40 -0.67 21.71 -5.82
N GLY A 41 -1.17 21.01 -6.84
CA GLY A 41 -0.80 21.15 -8.24
C GLY A 41 -1.30 22.45 -8.87
N LYS A 42 -0.41 23.15 -9.58
CA LYS A 42 -0.73 24.34 -10.38
C LYS A 42 0.14 24.39 -11.63
N VAL A 43 -0.42 24.93 -12.72
CA VAL A 43 0.34 25.33 -13.91
C VAL A 43 1.13 26.59 -13.56
N ILE A 44 2.40 26.66 -13.93
CA ILE A 44 3.23 27.86 -13.77
C ILE A 44 3.40 28.52 -15.13
N ASP A 45 4.06 27.83 -16.04
CA ASP A 45 4.27 28.23 -17.43
C ASP A 45 3.39 27.40 -18.36
N GLU A 46 2.96 27.99 -19.47
CA GLU A 46 2.11 27.30 -20.44
C GLU A 46 2.91 26.21 -21.16
N ALA A 47 2.47 24.96 -21.03
CA ALA A 47 3.05 23.84 -21.75
C ALA A 47 2.77 23.95 -23.27
N PRO A 48 3.57 23.27 -24.12
CA PRO A 48 3.32 23.23 -25.56
C PRO A 48 1.89 22.80 -25.90
N ALA A 49 1.39 23.27 -27.05
CA ALA A 49 0.01 23.02 -27.47
C ALA A 49 -0.33 21.52 -27.44
N GLY A 50 -1.39 21.17 -26.71
CA GLY A 50 -1.86 19.80 -26.56
C GLY A 50 -1.16 18.99 -25.46
N VAL A 51 -0.16 19.54 -24.77
CA VAL A 51 0.50 18.90 -23.62
C VAL A 51 -0.19 19.36 -22.32
N LYS A 52 -0.49 18.41 -21.42
CA LYS A 52 -1.06 18.73 -20.11
C LYS A 52 -0.42 17.88 -19.02
N LEU A 53 0.64 18.41 -18.41
CA LEU A 53 1.40 17.68 -17.41
C LEU A 53 0.80 17.89 -16.01
N THR A 54 0.68 16.79 -15.26
CA THR A 54 0.29 16.79 -13.85
C THR A 54 1.16 15.83 -13.08
N THR A 55 1.19 16.00 -11.76
CA THR A 55 1.90 15.10 -10.84
C THR A 55 0.97 14.58 -9.78
N LEU A 56 1.27 13.38 -9.30
CA LEU A 56 0.54 12.68 -8.25
C LEU A 56 1.52 12.20 -7.19
N LEU A 57 1.10 12.35 -5.93
CA LEU A 57 1.75 11.82 -4.73
C LEU A 57 0.79 10.88 -4.02
N PRO A 58 1.26 9.89 -3.25
CA PRO A 58 0.36 9.07 -2.45
C PRO A 58 -0.46 9.94 -1.49
N GLU A 59 -1.73 9.60 -1.30
CA GLU A 59 -2.56 10.23 -0.27
C GLU A 59 -2.05 9.95 1.15
N LYS A 60 -1.28 8.87 1.33
CA LYS A 60 -0.79 8.38 2.61
C LYS A 60 0.59 7.75 2.42
N ILE A 61 1.54 8.10 3.28
CA ILE A 61 2.83 7.41 3.41
C ILE A 61 2.90 6.67 4.74
N SER A 62 3.76 5.67 4.84
CA SER A 62 4.00 4.93 6.08
C SER A 62 5.46 5.14 6.47
N VAL A 63 5.69 5.63 7.70
CA VAL A 63 7.03 5.91 8.20
C VAL A 63 7.40 4.89 9.27
N ASP A 64 8.57 4.27 9.15
CA ASP A 64 9.14 3.45 10.22
C ASP A 64 9.55 4.36 11.39
N ASN A 65 8.94 4.19 12.56
CA ASN A 65 9.24 5.06 13.71
C ASN A 65 10.68 4.91 14.25
N SER A 66 11.31 3.77 14.00
CA SER A 66 12.64 3.45 14.51
C SER A 66 13.75 3.96 13.60
N SER A 67 13.63 3.76 12.29
CA SER A 67 14.60 4.21 11.30
C SER A 67 14.28 5.56 10.69
N GLN A 68 13.03 6.02 10.81
CA GLN A 68 12.46 7.20 10.15
C GLN A 68 12.36 7.07 8.64
N ASP A 69 12.58 5.88 8.09
CA ASP A 69 12.53 5.64 6.65
C ASP A 69 11.07 5.62 6.17
N THR A 70 10.89 6.09 4.94
CA THR A 70 9.63 6.02 4.21
C THR A 70 9.92 5.91 2.73
N ASP A 71 9.17 5.05 2.08
CA ASP A 71 9.08 5.02 0.63
C ASP A 71 7.99 5.99 0.18
N ILE A 72 8.10 6.57 -1.01
CA ILE A 72 7.10 7.44 -1.62
C ILE A 72 7.06 7.11 -3.12
N THR A 73 5.86 7.04 -3.70
CA THR A 73 5.72 6.96 -5.16
C THR A 73 5.42 8.32 -5.76
N ALA A 74 6.36 8.92 -6.49
CA ALA A 74 6.14 10.15 -7.24
C ALA A 74 5.75 9.82 -8.69
N THR A 75 4.59 10.31 -9.15
CA THR A 75 4.11 10.04 -10.52
C THR A 75 3.95 11.34 -11.30
N VAL A 76 4.38 11.33 -12.55
CA VAL A 76 4.09 12.37 -13.54
C VAL A 76 3.19 11.79 -14.63
N LYS A 77 2.22 12.57 -15.09
CA LYS A 77 1.22 12.16 -16.06
C LYS A 77 1.08 13.22 -17.14
N ASN A 78 0.94 12.78 -18.39
CA ASN A 78 0.54 13.64 -19.49
C ASN A 78 -0.93 13.38 -19.81
N GLU A 79 -1.82 14.27 -19.36
CA GLU A 79 -3.24 14.23 -19.65
C GLU A 79 -3.62 14.95 -20.95
N GLY A 80 -2.60 15.34 -21.73
CA GLY A 80 -2.76 16.02 -23.00
C GLY A 80 -3.17 15.09 -24.14
N THR A 81 -3.26 15.68 -25.32
CA THR A 81 -3.46 14.98 -26.61
C THR A 81 -2.18 14.92 -27.44
N ALA A 82 -1.11 15.58 -26.99
CA ALA A 82 0.21 15.58 -27.60
C ALA A 82 1.27 15.07 -26.63
N ASP A 83 2.33 14.52 -27.18
CA ASP A 83 3.52 14.07 -26.46
C ASP A 83 4.25 15.23 -25.77
N SER A 84 4.79 14.99 -24.58
CA SER A 84 5.43 16.06 -23.80
C SER A 84 6.74 16.57 -24.40
N GLY A 85 7.39 15.78 -25.27
CA GLY A 85 8.80 15.96 -25.58
C GLY A 85 9.68 15.77 -24.35
N LYS A 86 10.91 16.28 -24.41
CA LYS A 86 11.88 16.18 -23.33
C LYS A 86 11.49 17.07 -22.16
N ILE A 87 11.28 16.46 -21.01
CA ILE A 87 10.97 17.14 -19.75
C ILE A 87 11.80 16.52 -18.63
N ARG A 88 11.82 17.18 -17.48
CA ARG A 88 12.37 16.61 -16.24
C ARG A 88 11.39 16.76 -15.09
N LEU A 89 11.32 15.73 -14.26
CA LEU A 89 10.62 15.77 -12.99
C LEU A 89 11.65 16.03 -11.89
N LEU A 90 11.38 17.01 -11.04
CA LEU A 90 12.13 17.20 -9.80
C LEU A 90 11.36 16.55 -8.65
N VAL A 91 12.08 15.89 -7.75
CA VAL A 91 11.52 15.36 -6.49
C VAL A 91 12.26 16.05 -5.36
N VAL A 92 11.59 16.96 -4.64
CA VAL A 92 12.26 17.89 -3.72
C VAL A 92 11.65 17.80 -2.33
N GLY A 93 12.49 17.53 -1.33
CA GLY A 93 12.11 17.44 0.08
C GLY A 93 12.39 18.74 0.85
N PHE A 94 11.48 19.06 1.76
CA PHE A 94 11.53 20.23 2.63
C PHE A 94 11.25 19.85 4.09
N ASP A 95 11.77 20.68 4.99
CA ASP A 95 11.52 20.62 6.43
C ASP A 95 11.80 19.22 7.01
N GLY A 96 10.76 18.53 7.51
CA GLY A 96 10.89 17.19 8.07
C GLY A 96 11.11 16.08 7.03
N LEU A 97 10.99 16.33 5.73
CA LEU A 97 11.11 15.29 4.70
C LEU A 97 12.43 15.45 3.92
N THR A 98 13.26 14.41 3.95
CA THR A 98 14.53 14.38 3.22
C THR A 98 14.52 13.24 2.21
N VAL A 99 14.60 13.57 0.93
CA VAL A 99 14.75 12.57 -0.14
C VAL A 99 16.19 12.05 -0.13
N LYS A 100 16.34 10.73 -0.06
CA LYS A 100 17.64 10.04 -0.02
C LYS A 100 18.06 9.49 -1.36
N ASN A 101 17.10 9.00 -2.14
CA ASN A 101 17.35 8.42 -3.45
C ASN A 101 16.05 8.41 -4.27
N VAL A 102 16.20 8.50 -5.59
CA VAL A 102 15.09 8.27 -6.52
C VAL A 102 15.63 7.41 -7.66
N GLN A 103 15.00 6.27 -7.90
CA GLN A 103 15.50 5.30 -8.86
C GLN A 103 15.55 5.89 -10.28
N GLY A 104 16.74 5.88 -10.89
CA GLY A 104 16.96 6.39 -12.24
C GLY A 104 17.08 7.92 -12.34
N CYS A 105 17.27 8.60 -11.21
CA CYS A 105 17.42 10.05 -11.14
C CYS A 105 18.76 10.44 -10.53
N SER A 106 19.18 11.67 -10.78
CA SER A 106 20.45 12.22 -10.26
C SER A 106 20.19 13.15 -9.08
N PRO A 107 21.04 13.16 -8.04
CA PRO A 107 20.92 14.13 -6.96
C PRO A 107 21.18 15.55 -7.48
N ILE A 108 20.48 16.52 -6.91
CA ILE A 108 20.70 17.95 -7.14
C ILE A 108 21.71 18.43 -6.10
N GLU A 109 22.75 19.13 -6.54
CA GLU A 109 23.72 19.73 -5.62
C GLU A 109 23.07 20.83 -4.78
N GLU A 110 23.61 21.08 -3.58
CA GLU A 110 23.05 22.02 -2.60
C GLU A 110 22.81 23.43 -3.19
N ASN A 111 23.72 23.91 -4.03
CA ASN A 111 23.59 25.22 -4.68
C ASN A 111 22.55 25.26 -5.82
N GLY A 112 22.11 24.10 -6.30
CA GLY A 112 21.08 23.95 -7.33
C GLY A 112 19.70 23.59 -6.75
N LEU A 113 19.59 23.43 -5.43
CA LEU A 113 18.33 23.13 -4.77
C LEU A 113 17.41 24.36 -4.77
N PRO A 114 16.09 24.16 -4.95
CA PRO A 114 15.12 25.23 -4.74
C PRO A 114 15.25 25.84 -3.34
N GLU A 115 15.02 27.14 -3.24
CA GLU A 115 15.13 27.85 -1.96
C GLU A 115 14.26 27.20 -0.87
N GLY A 116 14.85 27.00 0.31
CA GLY A 116 14.19 26.38 1.45
C GLY A 116 14.09 24.86 1.42
N SER A 117 14.52 24.19 0.34
CA SER A 117 14.61 22.73 0.31
C SER A 117 15.90 22.23 0.97
N ASN A 118 15.85 21.00 1.48
CA ASN A 118 16.99 20.33 2.11
C ASN A 118 17.49 19.13 1.30
N SER A 119 16.77 18.72 0.26
CA SER A 119 17.14 17.59 -0.60
C SER A 119 16.38 17.64 -1.92
N GLY A 120 16.96 17.08 -2.98
CA GLY A 120 16.30 17.03 -4.28
C GLY A 120 16.98 16.12 -5.28
N PHE A 121 16.18 15.56 -6.19
CA PHE A 121 16.61 14.74 -7.31
C PHE A 121 15.98 15.22 -8.61
N THR A 122 16.70 15.08 -9.71
CA THR A 122 16.24 15.38 -11.07
C THR A 122 16.11 14.08 -11.88
N CYS A 123 14.93 13.86 -12.44
CA CYS A 123 14.55 12.67 -13.16
C CYS A 123 14.30 13.02 -14.63
N PRO A 124 15.22 12.70 -15.55
CA PRO A 124 15.03 12.99 -16.97
C PRO A 124 13.93 12.10 -17.57
N ILE A 125 13.16 12.70 -18.49
CA ILE A 125 12.10 12.03 -19.23
C ILE A 125 12.24 12.47 -20.69
N ASP A 126 12.76 11.57 -21.54
CA ASP A 126 12.97 11.88 -22.95
C ASP A 126 11.67 12.22 -23.70
N ASN A 127 10.59 11.49 -23.37
CA ASN A 127 9.25 11.76 -23.86
C ASN A 127 8.22 11.07 -22.95
N LEU A 128 7.13 11.77 -22.64
CA LEU A 128 5.94 11.21 -22.00
C LEU A 128 4.76 11.30 -22.98
N PRO A 129 4.35 10.17 -23.60
CA PRO A 129 3.27 10.18 -24.57
C PRO A 129 1.95 10.67 -23.99
N ALA A 130 1.07 11.15 -24.86
CA ALA A 130 -0.28 11.56 -24.47
C ALA A 130 -1.04 10.40 -23.78
N GLY A 131 -1.63 10.68 -22.62
CA GLY A 131 -2.39 9.71 -21.81
C GLY A 131 -1.54 8.83 -20.89
N GLU A 132 -0.21 8.85 -21.03
CA GLU A 132 0.69 7.99 -20.27
C GLU A 132 1.15 8.63 -18.94
N SER A 133 1.68 7.79 -18.06
CA SER A 133 2.26 8.20 -16.79
C SER A 133 3.57 7.46 -16.52
N LYS A 134 4.46 8.09 -15.75
CA LYS A 134 5.70 7.49 -15.27
C LYS A 134 5.80 7.69 -13.76
N SER A 135 6.07 6.60 -13.05
CA SER A 135 6.20 6.59 -11.59
C SER A 135 7.64 6.31 -11.17
N TYR A 136 8.04 6.91 -10.06
CA TYR A 136 9.37 6.82 -9.48
C TYR A 136 9.25 6.38 -8.02
N ALA A 137 10.02 5.36 -7.64
CA ALA A 137 10.23 5.01 -6.25
C ALA A 137 11.21 6.01 -5.63
N VAL A 138 10.77 6.64 -4.54
CA VAL A 138 11.49 7.69 -3.82
C VAL A 138 11.75 7.17 -2.41
N ASP A 139 13.02 6.98 -2.09
CA ASP A 139 13.45 6.64 -0.74
C ASP A 139 13.64 7.95 0.02
N ALA A 140 13.01 8.08 1.18
CA ALA A 140 13.09 9.29 1.99
C ALA A 140 13.18 8.97 3.49
N THR A 141 13.63 9.95 4.27
CA THR A 141 13.53 9.94 5.72
C THR A 141 12.63 11.05 6.21
N TYR A 142 11.87 10.80 7.27
CA TYR A 142 10.92 11.74 7.85
C TYR A 142 11.23 12.04 9.33
N ASP A 143 11.57 13.30 9.64
CA ASP A 143 11.73 13.81 10.99
C ASP A 143 10.35 13.97 11.65
N LEU A 144 10.01 13.01 12.51
CA LEU A 144 8.74 12.94 13.24
C LEU A 144 8.46 14.16 14.15
N SER A 145 9.47 14.97 14.45
CA SER A 145 9.31 16.19 15.26
C SER A 145 8.84 17.40 14.45
N LYS A 146 8.78 17.28 13.11
CA LYS A 146 8.46 18.37 12.19
C LYS A 146 7.40 17.94 11.18
N THR A 147 6.80 18.93 10.53
CA THR A 147 6.04 18.69 9.30
C THR A 147 7.03 18.54 8.15
N GLY A 148 6.97 17.43 7.42
CA GLY A 148 7.69 17.26 6.17
C GLY A 148 6.87 17.78 5.00
N LYS A 149 7.53 18.33 3.97
CA LYS A 149 6.83 18.73 2.73
C LYS A 149 7.60 18.21 1.52
N ILE A 150 6.87 17.98 0.44
CA ILE A 150 7.44 17.54 -0.84
C ILE A 150 6.91 18.42 -1.97
N CYS A 151 7.76 18.71 -2.95
CA CYS A 151 7.38 19.34 -4.21
C CYS A 151 7.73 18.44 -5.39
N LEU A 152 6.86 18.44 -6.41
CA LEU A 152 7.09 17.79 -7.69
C LEU A 152 6.98 18.78 -8.85
N PRO A 153 8.01 19.61 -9.13
CA PRO A 153 8.08 20.42 -10.33
C PRO A 153 8.27 19.55 -11.58
N VAL A 154 7.55 19.86 -12.65
CA VAL A 154 7.79 19.35 -13.99
C VAL A 154 8.27 20.51 -14.84
N GLN A 155 9.47 20.37 -15.39
CA GLN A 155 10.19 21.42 -16.09
C GLN A 155 10.60 20.99 -17.50
N THR A 156 11.00 21.95 -18.32
CA THR A 156 11.78 21.69 -19.54
C THR A 156 13.08 20.96 -19.20
N ASP A 157 13.72 20.33 -20.19
CA ASP A 157 14.99 19.60 -20.02
C ASP A 157 16.12 20.50 -19.45
N ASP A 158 16.22 21.73 -19.95
CA ASP A 158 17.08 22.79 -19.39
C ASP A 158 16.57 23.35 -18.04
N GLY A 159 15.27 23.19 -17.81
CA GLY A 159 14.43 23.72 -16.73
C GLY A 159 14.50 25.21 -16.53
N GLU A 160 14.56 25.92 -17.65
CA GLU A 160 14.22 27.34 -17.73
C GLU A 160 12.73 27.58 -17.46
N GLU A 161 11.86 26.66 -17.90
CA GLU A 161 10.41 26.75 -17.72
C GLU A 161 9.88 25.63 -16.81
N THR A 162 8.87 25.94 -16.01
CA THR A 162 8.15 24.99 -15.17
C THR A 162 6.71 24.84 -15.69
N TYR A 163 6.37 23.74 -16.32
CA TYR A 163 5.00 23.54 -16.82
C TYR A 163 3.99 23.27 -15.71
N TRP A 164 4.42 22.54 -14.69
CA TRP A 164 3.56 22.14 -13.58
C TRP A 164 4.35 22.13 -12.28
N GLN A 165 3.72 22.58 -11.21
CA GLN A 165 4.28 22.48 -9.88
C GLN A 165 3.21 21.96 -8.92
N GLN A 166 3.44 20.77 -8.37
CA GLN A 166 2.78 20.37 -7.14
C GLN A 166 3.56 20.96 -5.98
N GLY A 167 3.03 22.06 -5.41
CA GLY A 167 3.68 22.87 -4.38
C GLY A 167 3.98 22.08 -3.10
N PRO A 168 4.65 22.70 -2.10
CA PRO A 168 5.08 21.98 -0.91
C PRO A 168 3.87 21.46 -0.15
N VAL A 169 3.51 20.20 -0.41
CA VAL A 169 2.36 19.56 0.22
C VAL A 169 2.86 18.90 1.49
N PRO A 170 2.27 19.21 2.64
CA PRO A 170 2.74 18.67 3.90
C PRO A 170 2.29 17.22 4.03
N PHE A 171 3.18 16.36 4.51
CA PHE A 171 2.84 15.09 5.12
C PHE A 171 2.88 15.25 6.64
N GLY A 172 1.93 14.62 7.34
CA GLY A 172 2.04 14.37 8.79
C GLY A 172 1.94 15.57 9.73
N THR A 173 2.12 15.28 11.02
CA THR A 173 2.22 16.27 12.14
C THR A 173 3.42 15.98 13.02
N THR A 174 3.63 16.84 14.02
CA THR A 174 4.74 16.84 14.97
C THR A 174 4.64 15.82 16.13
N ASN A 175 3.67 14.89 16.15
CA ASN A 175 3.53 13.97 17.29
C ASN A 175 2.97 12.57 16.96
N PRO A 176 3.66 11.75 16.15
CA PRO A 176 3.35 10.34 16.00
C PRO A 176 3.66 9.57 17.30
N SER A 177 2.90 8.50 17.58
CA SER A 177 3.12 7.65 18.75
C SER A 177 4.44 6.88 18.57
N PRO A 178 5.46 7.04 19.45
CA PRO A 178 6.79 6.46 19.25
C PRO A 178 6.83 4.93 19.23
N ASP A 179 5.86 4.30 19.91
CA ASP A 179 5.84 2.86 20.17
C ASP A 179 4.92 2.08 19.21
N ALA A 180 4.28 2.75 18.25
CA ALA A 180 3.41 2.11 17.26
C ALA A 180 4.22 1.56 16.07
N PRO A 181 3.84 0.42 15.47
CA PRO A 181 4.37 0.02 14.17
C PRO A 181 4.02 1.05 13.09
N ALA A 182 4.80 1.10 12.01
CA ALA A 182 4.77 2.09 10.91
C ALA A 182 3.62 3.11 10.96
N THR A 183 3.90 4.33 11.42
CA THR A 183 2.87 5.35 11.61
C THR A 183 2.52 5.96 10.26
N PRO A 184 1.25 5.92 9.83
CA PRO A 184 0.93 6.53 8.58
C PRO A 184 0.74 8.04 8.65
N LEU A 185 1.24 8.74 7.64
CA LEU A 185 1.09 10.18 7.46
C LEU A 185 0.25 10.45 6.21
N LEU A 186 -0.88 11.13 6.39
CA LEU A 186 -1.78 11.56 5.33
C LEU A 186 -1.35 12.90 4.71
N LEU A 187 -1.61 13.03 3.41
CA LEU A 187 -1.26 14.19 2.60
C LEU A 187 -2.17 15.39 2.89
N GLY A 188 -1.55 16.48 3.32
CA GLY A 188 -2.20 17.76 3.57
C GLY A 188 -3.20 17.72 4.72
N THR A 189 -2.87 17.00 5.80
CA THR A 189 -3.69 16.88 7.01
C THR A 189 -2.83 16.93 8.26
N ASP A 190 -3.41 17.44 9.34
CA ASP A 190 -2.86 17.26 10.67
C ASP A 190 -3.26 15.87 11.25
N ASN A 191 -2.44 14.84 11.02
CA ASN A 191 -2.59 13.53 11.69
C ASN A 191 -2.29 13.65 13.18
N LYS A 192 -3.31 13.86 14.01
CA LYS A 192 -3.20 13.68 15.46
C LYS A 192 -3.26 12.18 15.79
N PRO A 193 -2.43 11.67 16.72
CA PRO A 193 -2.51 10.27 17.12
C PRO A 193 -3.92 9.95 17.63
N VAL A 194 -4.53 8.90 17.08
CA VAL A 194 -5.69 8.23 17.68
C VAL A 194 -5.16 7.27 18.74
N ALA A 195 -4.48 7.81 19.75
CA ALA A 195 -4.24 7.09 20.98
C ALA A 195 -5.40 7.48 21.92
N PRO A 196 -6.14 6.53 22.50
CA PRO A 196 -6.92 6.87 23.68
C PRO A 196 -5.92 7.39 24.73
N GLY A 197 -6.27 8.47 25.42
CA GLY A 197 -5.35 9.14 26.32
C GLY A 197 -4.78 8.20 27.40
N PRO A 198 -3.73 8.60 28.12
CA PRO A 198 -3.14 7.81 29.21
C PRO A 198 -4.15 7.41 30.32
N ASP A 199 -5.36 7.96 30.30
CA ASP A 199 -6.46 7.65 31.23
C ASP A 199 -7.60 6.81 30.62
N GLU A 200 -7.52 6.37 29.36
CA GLU A 200 -8.52 5.47 28.77
C GLU A 200 -7.85 4.26 28.13
N LEU A 201 -7.68 3.20 28.92
CA LEU A 201 -7.66 1.87 28.34
C LEU A 201 -9.01 1.65 27.63
N PRO A 202 -9.05 1.09 26.41
CA PRO A 202 -10.30 0.60 25.86
C PRO A 202 -10.90 -0.33 26.92
N LYS A 203 -12.12 -0.02 27.37
CA LYS A 203 -12.86 -0.87 28.30
C LYS A 203 -13.20 -2.18 27.59
N THR A 204 -12.22 -3.06 27.41
CA THR A 204 -12.44 -4.50 27.36
C THR A 204 -12.55 -5.01 28.80
N GLY A 205 -13.38 -4.32 29.59
CA GLY A 205 -13.85 -4.89 30.83
C GLY A 205 -14.86 -5.96 30.46
N PHE A 206 -14.75 -7.13 31.07
CA PHE A 206 -15.88 -8.04 31.19
C PHE A 206 -17.02 -7.25 31.86
N GLU A 207 -17.85 -6.59 31.07
CA GLU A 207 -19.16 -6.15 31.52
C GLU A 207 -19.94 -7.43 31.80
N ARG A 208 -19.86 -7.82 33.07
CA ARG A 208 -20.85 -8.62 33.76
C ARG A 208 -22.16 -7.85 33.70
N GLU A 209 -22.79 -7.84 32.53
CA GLU A 209 -24.24 -7.70 32.44
C GLU A 209 -24.81 -8.97 33.04
N VAL A 210 -25.04 -8.90 34.35
CA VAL A 210 -25.91 -9.83 35.05
C VAL A 210 -27.34 -9.45 34.64
N VAL A 211 -27.71 -9.79 33.40
CA VAL A 211 -29.11 -9.91 33.00
C VAL A 211 -29.52 -11.37 33.22
N PRO A 212 -30.58 -11.64 33.97
CA PRO A 212 -30.95 -12.99 34.38
C PRO A 212 -31.68 -13.68 33.23
N LEU A 213 -30.95 -14.19 32.24
CA LEU A 213 -31.46 -15.17 31.29
C LEU A 213 -31.13 -16.58 31.79
N GLY A 214 -31.68 -16.89 32.96
CA GLY A 214 -31.84 -18.26 33.45
C GLY A 214 -33.00 -18.93 32.72
N ALA A 215 -32.83 -19.27 31.45
CA ALA A 215 -33.62 -20.25 30.71
C ALA A 215 -33.00 -20.46 29.33
N ALA A 216 -32.91 -21.72 28.90
CA ALA A 216 -32.43 -22.16 27.58
C ALA A 216 -30.90 -22.15 27.37
N GLY A 217 -30.21 -23.13 27.95
CA GLY A 217 -28.81 -23.43 27.62
C GLY A 217 -28.28 -24.77 28.15
N ALA A 218 -29.16 -25.72 28.47
CA ALA A 218 -28.78 -27.03 29.01
C ALA A 218 -29.30 -28.17 28.12
N ALA A 219 -29.00 -28.09 26.84
CA ALA A 219 -29.17 -29.21 25.92
C ALA A 219 -27.92 -29.25 25.04
N LEU A 220 -26.92 -30.00 25.49
CA LEU A 220 -25.97 -30.82 24.73
C LEU A 220 -24.76 -31.11 25.63
N ILE A 221 -24.35 -32.38 25.67
CA ILE A 221 -23.20 -32.95 26.38
C ILE A 221 -23.45 -33.36 27.84
N SER A 222 -23.94 -34.60 28.03
CA SER A 222 -23.49 -35.56 29.08
C SER A 222 -24.44 -36.77 29.26
N ALA A 223 -24.95 -37.34 28.16
CA ALA A 223 -25.41 -38.73 28.15
C ALA A 223 -24.18 -39.64 28.11
N GLY A 224 -23.69 -40.12 29.26
CA GLY A 224 -22.52 -41.01 29.23
C GLY A 224 -21.95 -41.58 30.52
N VAL A 225 -22.41 -41.22 31.73
CA VAL A 225 -21.75 -41.73 32.95
C VAL A 225 -22.66 -42.17 34.11
N ALA A 226 -23.99 -42.06 33.97
CA ALA A 226 -24.93 -42.51 35.01
C ALA A 226 -25.46 -43.96 34.81
N GLY A 227 -24.93 -44.71 33.84
CA GLY A 227 -25.35 -46.09 33.52
C GLY A 227 -24.56 -47.20 34.22
N LEU A 228 -23.44 -46.88 34.88
CA LEU A 228 -22.50 -47.89 35.42
C LEU A 228 -22.58 -48.11 36.93
N TRP A 229 -23.33 -47.29 37.68
CA TRP A 229 -23.40 -47.44 39.14
C TRP A 229 -24.63 -48.22 39.65
N TRP A 230 -25.60 -48.51 38.77
CA TRP A 230 -26.85 -49.18 39.17
C TRP A 230 -26.90 -50.70 38.91
N SER A 231 -25.84 -51.31 38.36
CA SER A 231 -25.78 -52.77 38.14
C SER A 231 -25.05 -53.57 39.23
N GLN A 232 -24.59 -52.93 40.31
CA GLN A 232 -23.84 -53.62 41.38
C GLN A 232 -24.66 -53.92 42.64
N ARG A 233 -25.99 -53.78 42.61
CA ARG A 233 -26.85 -54.20 43.71
C ARG A 233 -27.98 -55.08 43.22
N ARG A 234 -27.67 -56.36 43.00
CA ARG A 234 -28.63 -57.41 43.30
C ARG A 234 -28.12 -58.30 44.43
N PRO A 235 -29.03 -58.81 45.26
CA PRO A 235 -28.74 -59.36 46.58
C PRO A 235 -28.59 -60.88 46.55
N GLU A 236 -27.66 -61.42 47.33
CA GLU A 236 -27.76 -62.82 47.79
C GLU A 236 -28.32 -62.86 49.22
N PRO A 237 -29.26 -63.76 49.52
CA PRO A 237 -29.82 -63.93 50.85
C PRO A 237 -28.85 -64.72 51.74
N GLN A 238 -28.54 -64.20 52.93
CA GLN A 238 -28.11 -65.05 54.04
C GLN A 238 -29.31 -65.37 54.94
N GLU A 239 -29.57 -66.66 54.99
CA GLU A 239 -30.37 -67.42 55.93
C GLU A 239 -29.92 -67.16 57.38
N GLN A 240 -30.89 -66.98 58.29
CA GLN A 240 -30.64 -67.07 59.73
C GLN A 240 -31.72 -67.97 60.35
N GLU A 241 -31.24 -69.07 60.92
CA GLU A 241 -31.97 -70.12 61.64
C GLU A 241 -32.92 -69.59 62.73
N ARG A 242 -34.17 -70.07 62.72
CA ARG A 242 -34.79 -70.79 63.84
C ARG A 242 -36.09 -71.48 63.40
#